data_AF-A0A3B8LB44-F1
#
_entry.id   AF-A0A3B8LB44-F1
#
_cell.length_a   1.000
_cell.length_b   1.000
_cell.length_c   1.000
_cell.angle_alpha   90.00
_cell.angle_beta   90.00
_cell.angle_gamma   90.00
#
_symmetry.space_group_name_H-M   'P 1'
#
loop_
_entity.id
_entity.type
_entity.pdbx_description
1 polymer ?
#
loop_
_entity_poly.entity_id
_entity_poly.type
_entity_poly.pdbx_seq_one_letter_code
_entity_poly.pdbx_strand_id
1 'polypeptide(L)'
;MSSYHNARVHFLVLASALATCLGNVAIHAQGPETKTSKSATPRKAAWNTSRVVGTPEPPSPFLVEHRFQKLKFTNPVEMRPIPGTNRLLVMELKGRIVSFPDRQDVTTTDPVLDLTKHKPAISNAYGFTFHPNFKENRTCFISYIQGPQATGTKVCRYRFKSMDPPTIDPASRKEIFHWPSGGHNGAAMRFGPDGFLYITAGDGVGPNPPDPPNNGQDCSN
;
A
#
# COMPACT_ATOMS: atom_id res chain seq x y z
N MET A 1 9.00 8.27 48.59
CA MET A 1 9.01 7.51 47.32
C MET A 1 8.06 8.22 46.36
N SER A 2 8.52 9.29 45.73
CA SER A 2 9.06 9.38 44.36
C SER A 2 8.03 10.07 43.46
N SER A 3 8.26 11.37 43.27
CA SER A 3 7.53 12.30 42.41
C SER A 3 8.15 12.21 41.00
N TYR A 4 7.33 11.96 39.97
CA TYR A 4 7.79 11.91 38.59
C TYR A 4 7.76 13.30 37.95
N HIS A 5 8.95 13.79 37.63
CA HIS A 5 9.23 14.96 36.82
C HIS A 5 8.94 14.65 35.34
N ASN A 6 8.07 15.42 34.68
CA ASN A 6 7.93 15.39 33.22
C ASN A 6 8.74 16.54 32.61
N ALA A 7 9.87 16.21 31.99
CA ALA A 7 10.67 17.14 31.19
C ALA A 7 10.03 17.29 29.79
N ARG A 8 9.63 18.52 29.43
CA ARG A 8 9.26 18.90 28.06
C ARG A 8 10.50 19.45 27.36
N VAL A 9 10.94 18.78 26.29
CA VAL A 9 11.99 19.28 25.39
C VAL A 9 11.31 20.06 24.26
N HIS A 10 11.55 21.37 24.20
CA HIS A 10 11.18 22.23 23.08
C HIS A 10 12.36 22.30 22.10
N PHE A 11 12.12 21.96 20.83
CA PHE A 11 13.08 22.17 19.75
C PHE A 11 12.91 23.59 19.20
N LEU A 12 13.95 24.41 19.33
CA LEU A 12 14.03 25.76 18.77
C LEU A 12 14.57 25.65 17.33
N VAL A 13 13.81 26.12 16.35
CA VAL A 13 14.31 26.31 14.96
C VAL A 13 14.89 27.72 14.88
N LEU A 14 16.21 27.84 14.76
CA LEU A 14 16.89 29.10 14.43
C LEU A 14 16.76 29.37 12.93
N ALA A 15 16.09 30.47 12.57
CA ALA A 15 16.20 31.10 11.28
C ALA A 15 17.28 32.19 11.35
N SER A 16 18.33 32.09 10.54
CA SER A 16 19.33 33.14 10.38
C SER A 16 19.18 33.78 9.00
N ALA A 17 18.78 35.05 9.00
CA ALA A 17 18.85 35.95 7.86
C ALA A 17 19.52 37.24 8.33
N LEU A 18 20.70 37.57 7.79
CA LEU A 18 21.15 38.94 7.55
C LEU A 18 22.50 38.89 6.82
N ALA A 19 22.54 39.41 5.59
CA ALA A 19 23.78 39.85 4.95
C ALA A 19 23.54 41.28 4.48
N THR A 20 24.33 42.18 5.05
CA THR A 20 24.29 43.63 4.92
C THR A 20 24.85 44.11 3.59
N CYS A 21 24.15 45.06 2.96
CA CYS A 21 24.64 45.85 1.84
C CYS A 21 25.64 46.90 2.33
N LEU A 22 26.83 46.93 1.73
CA LEU A 22 27.66 48.14 1.68
C LEU A 22 28.15 48.31 0.24
N GLY A 23 27.74 49.43 -0.35
CA GLY A 23 28.12 49.82 -1.69
C GLY A 23 29.55 50.36 -1.75
N ASN A 24 30.14 50.25 -2.93
CA ASN A 24 31.13 51.19 -3.42
C ASN A 24 30.81 51.43 -4.90
N VAL A 25 30.45 52.69 -5.21
CA VAL A 25 30.37 53.19 -6.58
C VAL A 25 31.78 53.65 -6.94
N ALA A 26 32.43 52.93 -7.85
CA ALA A 26 33.59 53.42 -8.56
C ALA A 26 33.17 53.70 -10.01
N ILE A 27 33.11 54.98 -10.35
CA ILE A 27 32.98 55.47 -11.72
C ILE A 27 34.32 55.20 -12.41
N HIS A 28 34.36 54.36 -13.44
CA HIS A 28 35.49 54.29 -14.37
C HIS A 28 35.00 54.04 -15.81
N ALA A 29 35.67 54.74 -16.72
CA ALA A 29 35.28 55.02 -18.09
C ALA A 29 35.16 53.78 -18.99
N GLN A 30 34.23 53.85 -19.94
CA GLN A 30 34.07 52.87 -21.02
C GLN A 30 35.29 52.90 -21.95
N GLY A 31 36.06 51.81 -21.97
CA GLY A 31 36.89 51.39 -23.09
C GLY A 31 36.18 50.28 -23.88
N PRO A 32 36.45 50.08 -25.17
CA PRO A 32 35.65 49.19 -26.01
C PRO A 32 35.97 47.73 -25.70
N GLU A 33 35.06 47.03 -25.01
CA GLU A 33 35.12 45.57 -24.88
C GLU A 33 34.63 44.89 -26.17
N THR A 34 35.55 44.15 -26.77
CA THR A 34 35.36 43.22 -27.88
C THR A 34 34.25 42.22 -27.58
N LYS A 35 33.19 42.22 -28.39
CA LYS A 35 32.12 41.20 -28.34
C LYS A 35 32.65 39.84 -28.78
N THR A 36 33.13 39.01 -27.86
CA THR A 36 33.25 37.57 -28.10
C THR A 36 31.87 36.93 -28.00
N SER A 37 31.32 36.53 -29.14
CA SER A 37 30.07 35.78 -29.23
C SER A 37 30.25 34.41 -28.55
N LYS A 38 29.57 34.19 -27.42
CA LYS A 38 29.35 32.82 -26.92
C LYS A 38 28.28 32.18 -27.81
N SER A 39 28.70 31.23 -28.63
CA SER A 39 27.82 30.36 -29.42
C SER A 39 26.78 29.73 -28.48
N ALA A 40 25.50 30.09 -28.67
CA ALA A 40 24.39 29.47 -27.97
C ALA A 40 24.22 28.03 -28.46
N THR A 41 24.35 27.05 -27.56
CA THR A 41 24.02 25.66 -27.85
C THR A 41 22.56 25.60 -28.31
N PRO A 42 22.24 24.96 -29.46
CA PRO A 42 20.88 24.95 -29.97
C PRO A 42 19.96 24.28 -28.95
N ARG A 43 18.98 25.02 -28.45
CA ARG A 43 17.94 24.50 -27.58
C ARG A 43 17.22 23.40 -28.34
N LYS A 44 17.36 22.14 -27.91
CA LYS A 44 16.63 21.01 -28.51
C LYS A 44 15.15 21.39 -28.57
N ALA A 45 14.55 21.27 -29.76
CA ALA A 45 13.14 21.56 -29.96
C ALA A 45 12.32 20.78 -28.93
N ALA A 46 11.39 21.45 -28.27
CA ALA A 46 10.49 20.80 -27.33
C ALA A 46 9.70 19.72 -28.08
N TRP A 47 9.66 18.51 -27.53
CA TRP A 47 8.80 17.44 -28.04
C TRP A 47 7.34 17.87 -27.88
N ASN A 48 6.74 18.39 -28.94
CA ASN A 48 5.37 18.91 -28.98
C ASN A 48 4.41 17.98 -29.72
N THR A 49 4.81 16.73 -29.97
CA THR A 49 4.01 15.72 -30.70
C THR A 49 2.93 15.05 -29.86
N SER A 50 2.45 15.70 -28.78
CA SER A 50 1.30 15.17 -28.04
C SER A 50 0.07 15.26 -28.94
N ARG A 51 -0.29 14.14 -29.56
CA ARG A 51 -1.58 13.91 -30.22
C ARG A 51 -2.62 13.39 -29.24
N VAL A 52 -2.44 13.66 -27.94
CA VAL A 52 -3.43 13.31 -26.94
C VAL A 52 -4.62 14.25 -27.12
N VAL A 53 -5.52 13.84 -28.01
CA VAL A 53 -6.87 14.39 -28.08
C VAL A 53 -7.62 13.74 -26.92
N GLY A 54 -7.75 14.46 -25.81
CA GLY A 54 -8.71 14.07 -24.79
C GLY A 54 -10.09 14.11 -25.41
N THR A 55 -10.76 12.96 -25.49
CA THR A 55 -12.19 12.92 -25.78
C THR A 55 -12.92 13.43 -24.54
N PRO A 56 -13.99 14.25 -24.66
CA PRO A 56 -15.01 14.16 -23.63
C PRO A 56 -15.64 12.77 -23.83
N GLU A 57 -15.11 11.79 -23.11
CA GLU A 57 -15.81 10.52 -22.95
C GLU A 57 -17.21 10.83 -22.42
N PRO A 58 -18.26 10.19 -22.96
CA PRO A 58 -19.60 10.35 -22.41
C PRO A 58 -19.56 9.98 -20.92
N PRO A 59 -20.35 10.65 -20.07
CA PRO A 59 -20.36 10.36 -18.65
C PRO A 59 -20.66 8.87 -18.43
N SER A 60 -19.97 8.27 -17.45
CA SER A 60 -20.18 6.87 -17.08
C SER A 60 -21.68 6.59 -16.88
N PRO A 61 -22.24 5.52 -17.49
CA PRO A 61 -23.62 5.13 -17.23
C PRO A 61 -23.82 4.58 -15.81
N PHE A 62 -22.73 4.38 -15.05
CA PHE A 62 -22.75 3.86 -13.70
C PHE A 62 -22.68 4.99 -12.66
N LEU A 63 -23.54 4.88 -11.64
CA LEU A 63 -23.52 5.74 -10.47
C LEU A 63 -22.80 5.03 -9.32
N VAL A 64 -22.00 5.78 -8.57
CA VAL A 64 -21.39 5.31 -7.33
C VAL A 64 -22.34 5.62 -6.18
N GLU A 65 -22.72 4.59 -5.43
CA GLU A 65 -23.60 4.71 -4.28
C GLU A 65 -22.92 4.22 -3.00
N HIS A 66 -23.24 4.88 -1.89
CA HIS A 66 -22.81 4.43 -0.57
C HIS A 66 -23.69 3.26 -0.09
N ARG A 67 -23.27 2.03 -0.37
CA ARG A 67 -24.06 0.81 -0.09
C ARG A 67 -24.21 0.47 1.40
N PHE A 68 -23.18 0.69 2.22
CA PHE A 68 -23.15 0.28 3.64
C PHE A 68 -23.01 1.49 4.58
N GLN A 69 -24.01 2.38 4.56
CA GLN A 69 -23.95 3.69 5.22
C GLN A 69 -23.72 3.66 6.73
N LYS A 70 -24.14 2.57 7.39
CA LYS A 70 -24.09 2.42 8.83
C LYS A 70 -22.82 1.70 9.32
N LEU A 71 -21.97 1.22 8.41
CA LEU A 71 -20.69 0.60 8.74
C LEU A 71 -19.54 1.58 8.54
N LYS A 72 -18.49 1.45 9.35
CA LYS A 72 -17.26 2.23 9.22
C LYS A 72 -16.06 1.29 9.22
N PHE A 73 -15.14 1.51 8.29
CA PHE A 73 -13.89 0.77 8.17
C PHE A 73 -12.71 1.74 8.18
N THR A 74 -11.60 1.31 8.75
CA THR A 74 -10.34 2.06 8.80
C THR A 74 -9.37 1.45 7.79
N ASN A 75 -9.09 2.20 6.71
CA ASN A 75 -8.21 1.74 5.61
C ASN A 75 -8.56 0.31 5.12
N PRO A 76 -9.79 0.05 4.63
CA PRO A 76 -10.11 -1.23 4.03
C PRO A 76 -9.27 -1.44 2.77
N VAL A 77 -8.69 -2.64 2.62
CA VAL A 77 -7.79 -2.97 1.51
C VAL A 77 -8.29 -4.13 0.65
N GLU A 78 -9.18 -4.96 1.18
CA GLU A 78 -9.71 -6.11 0.46
C GLU A 78 -11.12 -6.45 0.97
N MET A 79 -12.01 -6.83 0.04
CA MET A 79 -13.37 -7.23 0.33
C MET A 79 -13.82 -8.34 -0.61
N ARG A 80 -14.48 -9.38 -0.08
CA ARG A 80 -15.06 -10.46 -0.90
C ARG A 80 -16.31 -11.08 -0.27
N PRO A 81 -17.23 -11.62 -1.09
CA PRO A 81 -18.22 -12.57 -0.59
C PRO A 81 -17.54 -13.84 -0.11
N ILE A 82 -18.04 -14.38 1.00
CA ILE A 82 -17.64 -15.68 1.53
C ILE A 82 -18.43 -16.76 0.76
N PRO A 83 -17.76 -17.68 0.02
CA PRO A 83 -18.43 -18.65 -0.83
C PRO A 83 -19.47 -19.50 -0.08
N GLY A 84 -20.68 -19.60 -0.65
CA GLY A 84 -21.77 -20.37 -0.05
C GLY A 84 -22.52 -19.67 1.09
N THR A 85 -22.30 -18.37 1.28
CA THR A 85 -23.02 -17.58 2.30
C THR A 85 -23.52 -16.26 1.69
N ASN A 86 -24.41 -15.57 2.39
CA ASN A 86 -24.80 -14.18 2.06
C ASN A 86 -24.00 -13.16 2.86
N ARG A 87 -22.69 -13.40 3.07
CA ARG A 87 -21.84 -12.56 3.90
C ARG A 87 -20.62 -12.08 3.13
N LEU A 88 -20.23 -10.84 3.39
CA LEU A 88 -18.97 -10.27 2.95
C LEU A 88 -17.91 -10.44 4.05
N LEU A 89 -16.64 -10.52 3.63
CA LEU A 89 -15.46 -10.43 4.46
C LEU A 89 -14.70 -9.17 4.06
N VAL A 90 -14.29 -8.35 5.03
CA VAL A 90 -13.49 -7.14 4.81
C VAL A 90 -12.22 -7.23 5.64
N MET A 91 -11.10 -6.84 5.03
CA MET A 91 -9.80 -6.71 5.67
C MET A 91 -9.40 -5.24 5.71
N GLU A 92 -8.97 -4.80 6.89
CA GLU A 92 -8.35 -3.49 7.11
C GLU A 92 -6.83 -3.61 7.05
N LEU A 93 -6.15 -2.54 6.61
CA LEU A 93 -4.69 -2.51 6.42
C LEU A 93 -3.91 -2.94 7.67
N LYS A 94 -4.42 -2.64 8.88
CA LYS A 94 -3.76 -3.02 10.14
C LYS A 94 -4.05 -4.45 10.60
N GLY A 95 -4.78 -5.25 9.80
CA GLY A 95 -4.95 -6.68 10.01
C GLY A 95 -6.18 -7.09 10.79
N ARG A 96 -7.12 -6.16 11.02
CA ARG A 96 -8.46 -6.51 11.49
C ARG A 96 -9.26 -7.07 10.32
N ILE A 97 -9.85 -8.25 10.50
CA ILE A 97 -10.71 -8.90 9.51
C ILE A 97 -12.08 -9.13 10.12
N VAL A 98 -13.13 -8.65 9.45
CA VAL A 98 -14.51 -8.69 9.90
C VAL A 98 -15.44 -9.22 8.81
N SER A 99 -16.59 -9.74 9.20
CA SER A 99 -17.64 -10.17 8.28
C SER A 99 -18.97 -9.55 8.65
N PHE A 100 -19.83 -9.33 7.65
CA PHE A 100 -21.21 -8.88 7.86
C PHE A 100 -22.12 -9.41 6.74
N PRO A 101 -23.43 -9.53 6.97
CA PRO A 101 -24.40 -9.90 5.93
C PRO A 101 -24.43 -8.89 4.78
N ASP A 102 -24.53 -9.35 3.53
CA ASP A 102 -24.60 -8.49 2.35
C ASP A 102 -25.99 -7.85 2.18
N ARG A 103 -26.31 -6.90 3.07
CA ARG A 103 -27.57 -6.13 3.09
C ARG A 103 -27.29 -4.69 3.47
N GLN A 104 -27.99 -3.73 2.85
CA GLN A 104 -27.72 -2.30 3.02
C GLN A 104 -28.05 -1.78 4.43
N ASP A 105 -29.00 -2.41 5.13
CA ASP A 105 -29.50 -1.98 6.43
C ASP A 105 -28.60 -2.42 7.61
N VAL A 106 -27.56 -3.21 7.34
CA VAL A 106 -26.63 -3.76 8.34
C VAL A 106 -25.93 -2.66 9.15
N THR A 107 -25.85 -2.86 10.46
CA THR A 107 -25.30 -1.88 11.42
C THR A 107 -24.04 -2.36 12.15
N THR A 108 -23.77 -3.66 12.12
CA THR A 108 -22.68 -4.28 12.88
C THR A 108 -21.89 -5.26 12.03
N THR A 109 -20.67 -5.55 12.48
CA THR A 109 -19.78 -6.55 11.90
C THR A 109 -19.37 -7.56 12.96
N ASP A 110 -19.21 -8.81 12.55
CA ASP A 110 -18.67 -9.88 13.39
C ASP A 110 -17.14 -9.98 13.18
N PRO A 111 -16.33 -10.07 14.26
CA PRO A 111 -14.89 -10.27 14.13
C PRO A 111 -14.58 -11.68 13.60
N VAL A 112 -13.70 -11.77 12.60
CA VAL A 112 -13.32 -13.05 11.98
C VAL A 112 -11.90 -13.47 12.34
N LEU A 113 -10.95 -12.54 12.25
CA LEU A 113 -9.55 -12.72 12.63
C LEU A 113 -8.96 -11.36 13.00
N ASP A 114 -8.04 -11.35 13.95
CA ASP A 114 -7.31 -10.16 14.34
C ASP A 114 -5.80 -10.44 14.28
N LEU A 115 -5.17 -10.04 13.17
CA LEU A 115 -3.75 -10.22 12.96
C LEU A 115 -2.90 -9.26 13.80
N THR A 116 -3.47 -8.23 14.43
CA THR A 116 -2.71 -7.35 15.35
C THR A 116 -2.16 -8.12 16.55
N LYS A 117 -2.79 -9.26 16.87
CA LYS A 117 -2.39 -10.16 17.95
C LYS A 117 -1.23 -11.10 17.58
N HIS A 118 -0.81 -11.13 16.31
CA HIS A 118 0.32 -11.95 15.89
C HIS A 118 1.61 -11.60 16.64
N LYS A 119 2.44 -12.63 16.82
CA LYS A 119 3.81 -12.52 17.34
C LYS A 119 4.76 -13.27 16.40
N PRO A 120 5.76 -12.60 15.78
CA PRO A 120 6.00 -11.15 15.77
C PRO A 120 4.81 -10.31 15.26
N ALA A 121 4.73 -9.02 15.58
CA ALA A 121 3.65 -8.17 15.10
C ALA A 121 3.70 -8.02 13.57
N ILE A 122 2.53 -7.94 12.92
CA ILE A 122 2.45 -7.57 11.50
C ILE A 122 2.56 -6.05 11.33
N SER A 123 3.02 -5.59 10.17
CA SER A 123 2.99 -4.17 9.82
C SER A 123 1.68 -3.80 9.10
N ASN A 124 1.40 -4.50 8.00
CA ASN A 124 0.27 -4.27 7.11
C ASN A 124 -0.27 -5.61 6.56
N ALA A 125 -1.56 -5.70 6.32
CA ALA A 125 -2.22 -6.79 5.58
C ALA A 125 -2.70 -6.27 4.21
N TYR A 126 -2.72 -7.13 3.19
CA TYR A 126 -2.95 -6.69 1.81
C TYR A 126 -4.03 -7.49 1.08
N GLY A 127 -4.07 -8.81 1.26
CA GLY A 127 -4.95 -9.65 0.48
C GLY A 127 -5.40 -10.88 1.24
N PHE A 128 -6.53 -11.42 0.81
CA PHE A 128 -6.95 -12.76 1.18
C PHE A 128 -7.62 -13.43 -0.02
N THR A 129 -7.79 -14.75 -0.03
CA THR A 129 -8.68 -15.41 -0.99
C THR A 129 -9.20 -16.72 -0.41
N PHE A 130 -10.29 -17.24 -0.96
CA PHE A 130 -10.85 -18.52 -0.56
C PHE A 130 -10.35 -19.60 -1.50
N HIS A 131 -10.09 -20.79 -0.96
CA HIS A 131 -9.84 -21.97 -1.79
C HIS A 131 -11.06 -22.25 -2.69
N PRO A 132 -10.91 -22.74 -3.94
CA PRO A 132 -12.06 -23.06 -4.80
C PRO A 132 -13.09 -23.99 -4.14
N ASN A 133 -12.61 -25.03 -3.45
CA ASN A 133 -13.41 -25.96 -2.62
C ASN A 133 -13.67 -25.44 -1.18
N PHE A 134 -13.92 -24.13 -1.01
CA PHE A 134 -14.08 -23.52 0.32
C PHE A 134 -15.26 -24.11 1.10
N LYS A 135 -16.36 -24.45 0.42
CA LYS A 135 -17.58 -24.98 1.06
C LYS A 135 -17.29 -26.29 1.81
N GLU A 136 -16.35 -27.08 1.29
CA GLU A 136 -15.95 -28.38 1.84
C GLU A 136 -14.80 -28.23 2.83
N ASN A 137 -13.76 -27.49 2.48
CA ASN A 137 -12.50 -27.49 3.24
C ASN A 137 -12.31 -26.28 4.18
N ARG A 138 -13.15 -25.24 4.05
CA ARG A 138 -13.13 -23.99 4.82
C ARG A 138 -11.78 -23.26 4.80
N THR A 139 -10.99 -23.45 3.74
CA THR A 139 -9.61 -22.95 3.64
C THR A 139 -9.56 -21.59 2.98
N CYS A 140 -8.84 -20.66 3.58
CA CYS A 140 -8.52 -19.37 2.99
C CYS A 140 -7.01 -19.13 3.02
N PHE A 141 -6.58 -18.13 2.25
CA PHE A 141 -5.20 -17.65 2.21
C PHE A 141 -5.22 -16.17 2.55
N ILE A 142 -4.20 -15.72 3.25
CA ILE A 142 -4.05 -14.34 3.73
C ILE A 142 -2.60 -13.92 3.49
N SER A 143 -2.42 -12.70 2.97
CA SER A 143 -1.13 -12.07 2.78
C SER A 143 -0.96 -10.84 3.67
N TYR A 144 0.21 -10.74 4.30
CA TYR A 144 0.56 -9.64 5.21
C TYR A 144 2.08 -9.50 5.34
N ILE A 145 2.55 -8.37 5.88
CA ILE A 145 3.97 -8.12 6.16
C ILE A 145 4.29 -8.41 7.63
N GLN A 146 5.29 -9.25 7.90
CA GLN A 146 5.74 -9.66 9.24
C GLN A 146 7.21 -10.10 9.20
N GLY A 147 7.99 -9.72 10.23
CA GLY A 147 9.35 -10.21 10.40
C GLY A 147 10.40 -9.41 9.61
N PRO A 148 11.59 -9.98 9.36
CA PRO A 148 12.68 -9.30 8.67
C PRO A 148 12.33 -8.97 7.22
N GLN A 149 12.88 -7.88 6.70
CA GLN A 149 12.62 -7.43 5.33
C GLN A 149 12.87 -8.52 4.30
N ALA A 150 13.95 -9.32 4.40
CA ALA A 150 14.26 -10.38 3.43
C ALA A 150 13.18 -11.48 3.28
N THR A 151 12.32 -11.68 4.28
CA THR A 151 11.21 -12.66 4.21
C THR A 151 9.90 -12.04 4.68
N GLY A 152 9.79 -10.72 4.58
CA GLY A 152 8.81 -9.96 5.32
C GLY A 152 7.40 -10.07 4.76
N THR A 153 7.24 -10.25 3.44
CA THR A 153 5.92 -10.47 2.86
C THR A 153 5.58 -11.95 2.99
N LYS A 154 4.50 -12.25 3.72
CA LYS A 154 4.06 -13.61 4.03
C LYS A 154 2.78 -13.93 3.31
N VAL A 155 2.69 -15.15 2.81
CA VAL A 155 1.43 -15.77 2.38
C VAL A 155 1.17 -17.00 3.22
N CYS A 156 0.03 -17.01 3.88
CA CYS A 156 -0.34 -18.03 4.85
C CYS A 156 -1.72 -18.61 4.54
N ARG A 157 -1.83 -19.93 4.62
CA ARG A 157 -3.09 -20.67 4.61
C ARG A 157 -3.68 -20.68 6.03
N TYR A 158 -5.00 -20.51 6.13
CA TYR A 158 -5.80 -20.61 7.34
C TYR A 158 -7.07 -21.43 7.08
N ARG A 159 -7.78 -21.78 8.15
CA ARG A 159 -9.06 -22.48 8.09
C ARG A 159 -10.11 -21.81 8.99
N PHE A 160 -11.34 -21.69 8.48
CA PHE A 160 -12.47 -21.23 9.28
C PHE A 160 -12.89 -22.29 10.28
N LYS A 161 -13.07 -21.88 11.54
CA LYS A 161 -13.56 -22.69 12.66
C LYS A 161 -15.09 -22.72 12.69
N SER A 162 -15.73 -21.56 12.60
CA SER A 162 -17.18 -21.40 12.50
C SER A 162 -17.55 -20.61 11.24
N MET A 163 -18.78 -20.79 10.76
CA MET A 163 -19.39 -20.00 9.68
C MET A 163 -20.58 -19.16 10.16
N ASP A 164 -20.99 -19.31 11.42
CA ASP A 164 -22.10 -18.55 12.01
C ASP A 164 -21.81 -18.21 13.49
N PRO A 165 -21.34 -16.99 13.80
CA PRO A 165 -20.70 -16.07 12.86
C PRO A 165 -19.36 -16.64 12.35
N PRO A 166 -18.88 -16.21 11.16
CA PRO A 166 -17.61 -16.68 10.62
C PRO A 166 -16.43 -16.36 11.54
N THR A 167 -15.58 -17.34 11.83
CA THR A 167 -14.33 -17.16 12.59
C THR A 167 -13.21 -18.00 12.00
N ILE A 168 -12.01 -17.45 11.91
CA ILE A 168 -10.81 -18.18 11.51
C ILE A 168 -10.09 -18.70 12.75
N ASP A 169 -9.61 -19.94 12.70
CA ASP A 169 -8.72 -20.48 13.73
C ASP A 169 -7.29 -19.97 13.51
N PRO A 170 -6.73 -19.13 14.39
CA PRO A 170 -5.35 -18.65 14.25
C PRO A 170 -4.32 -19.78 14.32
N ALA A 171 -4.62 -20.87 15.04
CA ALA A 171 -3.72 -22.01 15.18
C ALA A 171 -3.61 -22.84 13.89
N SER A 172 -4.57 -22.69 12.96
CA SER A 172 -4.54 -23.36 11.65
C SER A 172 -3.53 -22.77 10.66
N ARG A 173 -2.87 -21.67 11.03
CA ARG A 173 -1.92 -20.94 10.20
C ARG A 173 -0.83 -21.86 9.67
N LYS A 174 -0.65 -21.90 8.35
CA LYS A 174 0.50 -22.49 7.67
C LYS A 174 1.08 -21.51 6.67
N GLU A 175 2.32 -21.07 6.87
CA GLU A 175 3.06 -20.29 5.86
C GLU A 175 3.29 -21.17 4.62
N ILE A 176 3.00 -20.64 3.44
CA ILE A 176 3.15 -21.36 2.17
C ILE A 176 4.20 -20.74 1.26
N PHE A 177 4.40 -19.43 1.36
CA PHE A 177 5.34 -18.69 0.53
C PHE A 177 5.70 -17.36 1.21
N HIS A 178 6.91 -16.86 0.96
CA HIS A 178 7.32 -15.53 1.39
C HIS A 178 8.33 -14.93 0.40
N TRP A 179 8.48 -13.61 0.44
CA TRP A 179 9.49 -12.87 -0.32
C TRP A 179 9.88 -11.59 0.44
N PRO A 180 10.87 -10.82 -0.06
CA PRO A 180 11.26 -9.58 0.57
C PRO A 180 10.11 -8.56 0.72
N SER A 181 10.26 -7.66 1.70
CA SER A 181 9.35 -6.55 1.95
C SER A 181 10.11 -5.29 2.32
N GLY A 182 9.60 -4.14 1.91
CA GLY A 182 10.27 -2.84 2.08
C GLY A 182 9.60 -1.71 1.30
N GLY A 183 8.62 -2.05 0.47
CA GLY A 183 7.93 -1.19 -0.47
C GLY A 183 7.50 -2.06 -1.65
N HIS A 184 6.60 -1.55 -2.51
CA HIS A 184 6.12 -2.27 -3.70
C HIS A 184 5.83 -3.76 -3.49
N ASN A 185 5.24 -4.13 -2.35
CA ASN A 185 5.24 -5.54 -1.92
C ASN A 185 4.31 -6.43 -2.76
N GLY A 186 3.35 -5.84 -3.50
CA GLY A 186 2.29 -6.57 -4.19
C GLY A 186 1.32 -7.21 -3.21
N ALA A 187 1.27 -8.55 -3.19
CA ALA A 187 0.53 -9.41 -2.29
C ALA A 187 -0.99 -9.55 -2.54
N ALA A 188 -1.48 -9.14 -3.72
CA ALA A 188 -2.82 -9.49 -4.16
C ALA A 188 -2.84 -10.98 -4.57
N MET A 189 -3.97 -11.66 -4.34
CA MET A 189 -4.05 -13.10 -4.59
C MET A 189 -5.42 -13.57 -5.07
N ARG A 190 -5.44 -14.41 -6.11
CA ARG A 190 -6.67 -15.00 -6.69
C ARG A 190 -6.40 -16.43 -7.15
N PHE A 191 -7.41 -17.28 -7.09
CA PHE A 191 -7.37 -18.55 -7.79
C PHE A 191 -7.78 -18.32 -9.25
N GLY A 192 -7.01 -18.88 -10.18
CA GLY A 192 -7.37 -18.93 -11.59
C GLY A 192 -8.38 -20.05 -11.86
N PRO A 193 -9.01 -20.06 -13.05
CA PRO A 193 -9.93 -21.13 -13.48
C PRO A 193 -9.22 -22.49 -13.66
N ASP A 194 -7.89 -22.47 -13.76
CA ASP A 194 -6.99 -23.62 -13.81
C ASP A 194 -6.69 -24.24 -12.42
N GLY A 195 -7.19 -23.62 -11.34
CA GLY A 195 -7.00 -24.12 -9.98
C GLY A 195 -5.70 -23.68 -9.31
N PHE A 196 -4.87 -22.88 -9.98
CA PHE A 196 -3.64 -22.34 -9.37
C PHE A 196 -3.91 -21.08 -8.56
N LEU A 197 -3.15 -20.90 -7.48
CA LEU A 197 -3.14 -19.66 -6.69
C LEU A 197 -2.13 -18.69 -7.31
N TYR A 198 -2.63 -17.62 -7.91
CA TYR A 198 -1.83 -16.51 -8.42
C TYR A 198 -1.60 -15.49 -7.33
N ILE A 199 -0.35 -15.05 -7.17
CA ILE A 199 0.07 -14.08 -6.17
C ILE A 199 0.87 -13.01 -6.92
N THR A 200 0.52 -11.74 -6.73
CA THR A 200 1.37 -10.65 -7.21
C THR A 200 2.51 -10.44 -6.22
N ALA A 201 3.73 -10.36 -6.72
CA ALA A 201 4.89 -9.92 -5.96
C ALA A 201 5.45 -8.69 -6.64
N GLY A 202 5.98 -7.75 -5.87
CA GLY A 202 6.83 -6.70 -6.44
C GLY A 202 8.24 -6.77 -5.86
N ASP A 203 9.07 -5.79 -6.21
CA ASP A 203 10.50 -5.77 -5.94
C ASP A 203 10.86 -5.80 -4.43
N GLY A 204 9.90 -5.50 -3.55
CA GLY A 204 10.08 -5.55 -2.10
C GLY A 204 10.90 -4.39 -1.56
N VAL A 205 11.11 -3.31 -2.34
CA VAL A 205 11.92 -2.14 -1.95
C VAL A 205 11.16 -0.82 -2.17
N GLY A 206 11.71 0.27 -1.64
CA GLY A 206 11.17 1.60 -1.85
C GLY A 206 11.29 2.07 -3.30
N PRO A 207 10.56 3.13 -3.70
CA PRO A 207 10.54 3.61 -5.08
C PRO A 207 11.84 4.26 -5.56
N ASN A 208 12.78 4.60 -4.66
CA ASN A 208 14.01 5.30 -5.01
C ASN A 208 15.18 4.91 -4.09
N PRO A 209 16.33 4.46 -4.63
CA PRO A 209 16.52 4.05 -6.02
C PRO A 209 15.60 2.87 -6.39
N PRO A 210 15.12 2.77 -7.64
CA PRO A 210 14.23 1.68 -8.05
C PRO A 210 14.99 0.35 -8.11
N ASP A 211 14.37 -0.70 -7.57
CA ASP A 211 14.84 -2.10 -7.60
C ASP A 211 16.36 -2.35 -7.47
N PRO A 212 17.05 -1.85 -6.42
CA PRO A 212 18.47 -2.15 -6.21
C PRO A 212 18.83 -3.63 -6.09
N PRO A 213 17.99 -4.51 -5.49
CA PRO A 213 18.28 -5.94 -5.43
C PRO A 213 17.98 -6.66 -6.76
N ASN A 214 17.46 -5.96 -7.77
CA ASN A 214 17.07 -6.52 -9.07
C ASN A 214 15.97 -7.59 -8.96
N ASN A 215 15.17 -7.59 -7.89
CA ASN A 215 14.13 -8.58 -7.63
C ASN A 215 12.99 -8.53 -8.66
N GLY A 216 12.75 -7.36 -9.26
CA GLY A 216 11.71 -7.15 -10.26
C GLY A 216 12.13 -7.51 -11.68
N GLN A 217 13.43 -7.76 -11.92
CA GLN A 217 13.98 -8.06 -13.25
C GLN A 217 14.75 -9.39 -13.30
N ASP A 218 15.06 -9.99 -12.15
CA ASP A 218 15.80 -11.26 -12.08
C ASP A 218 14.90 -12.46 -12.39
N CYS A 219 15.20 -13.13 -13.51
CA CYS A 219 14.53 -14.34 -13.97
C CYS A 219 15.36 -15.62 -13.71
N SER A 220 16.42 -15.55 -12.91
CA SER A 220 17.34 -16.67 -12.65
C SER A 220 16.86 -17.68 -11.60
N ASN A 221 15.63 -17.50 -11.10
CA ASN A 221 14.98 -18.38 -10.12
C ASN A 221 14.93 -19.85 -10.53
#